data_AF-F1YVK1-F1
#
_entry.id   AF-F1YVK1-F1
#
_cell.length_a   1.000
_cell.length_b   1.000
_cell.length_c   1.000
_cell.angle_alpha   90.00
_cell.angle_beta   90.00
_cell.angle_gamma   90.00
#
_symmetry.space_group_name_H-M   'P 1'
#
loop_
_entity.id
_entity.type
_entity.pdbx_description
1 polymer ?
#
loop_
_entity_poly.entity_id
_entity_poly.type
_entity_poly.pdbx_seq_one_letter_code
_entity_poly.pdbx_strand_id
1 'polypeptide(L)'
;MIIFKKVLVMATSTITVGSNQTVTFDATSNALNSTVDFTGTSGNLDLQNLSASNPLALTITGNFGGGISNVLTFGTADNVSISKSSVSYNTDNKKTTIITLVNKSGQQLGTVTIAGDVFELTGGFPNNTVPSDSLDVIATSYNNGAITVCFLADSLIATPNGAVAVQDLLVGDEVQTYADGVASAGTLSWAGMAHCTVNPTLPDDLAGYPVRIVKNAIADGVPFKDMLITAEHCLFFNGAFIPARMLVNGVSIFYDKSIISYNYYHIETPNHAVIMADGMLTESYLDTGNRRSFTAKGNVIQIGGAAKSWQADAAAPLCVEREQVETVFRQITARYPQGATAAAPATVHNPDLHLITNTGATIWPANCKNNTYNFILPANTQGVRVVSRASRPADVIGPFVDDRRNLGVAVAEITLLSATKQQAVTAHLQPEKPKGWYATDWTDCAWTNGNAELPLTTQQTQGAICMLSLKVRAAGPYLLADAVQHSAAKTA
;
A
#
# COMPACT_ATOMS: atom_id res chain seq x y z
N MET A 1 -21.46 11.57 22.10
CA MET A 1 -21.93 12.48 21.02
C MET A 1 -20.82 13.47 20.73
N ILE A 2 -19.83 13.07 19.93
CA ILE A 2 -18.73 13.94 19.51
C ILE A 2 -19.27 14.74 18.32
N ILE A 3 -19.44 16.05 18.51
CA ILE A 3 -19.96 16.94 17.48
C ILE A 3 -18.87 17.08 16.42
N PHE A 4 -19.13 16.55 15.22
CA PHE A 4 -18.35 16.83 14.02
C PHE A 4 -18.45 18.33 13.73
N LYS A 5 -17.40 19.10 14.00
CA LYS A 5 -17.29 20.46 13.47
C LYS A 5 -16.75 20.34 12.04
N LYS A 6 -17.66 20.13 11.07
CA LYS A 6 -17.37 20.36 9.65
C LYS A 6 -17.23 21.87 9.46
N VAL A 7 -16.01 22.40 9.58
CA VAL A 7 -15.77 23.82 9.33
C VAL A 7 -15.41 23.98 7.86
N LEU A 8 -16.41 24.30 7.04
CA LEU A 8 -16.18 24.80 5.69
C LEU A 8 -15.73 26.26 5.83
N VAL A 9 -14.43 26.52 5.80
CA VAL A 9 -13.89 27.87 5.98
C VAL A 9 -13.84 28.58 4.62
N MET A 10 -14.68 29.59 4.44
CA MET A 10 -14.49 30.58 3.38
C MET A 10 -13.45 31.62 3.82
N ALA A 11 -12.60 32.02 2.87
CA ALA A 11 -11.41 32.84 3.03
C ALA A 11 -11.53 33.98 4.06
N THR A 12 -10.68 33.95 5.11
CA THR A 12 -10.06 35.06 5.88
C THR A 12 -9.73 34.70 7.35
N SER A 13 -10.14 33.52 7.86
CA SER A 13 -9.78 33.09 9.23
C SER A 13 -8.62 32.08 9.23
N THR A 14 -7.65 32.28 10.12
CA THR A 14 -6.66 31.27 10.50
C THR A 14 -7.38 29.97 10.89
N ILE A 15 -7.04 28.87 10.23
CA ILE A 15 -7.58 27.54 10.52
C ILE A 15 -6.72 26.92 11.60
N THR A 16 -7.28 26.49 12.72
CA THR A 16 -6.50 25.85 13.78
C THR A 16 -6.60 24.33 13.70
N VAL A 17 -5.46 23.65 13.81
CA VAL A 17 -5.38 22.20 13.92
C VAL A 17 -4.86 21.85 15.31
N GLY A 18 -5.77 21.39 16.17
CA GLY A 18 -5.42 20.91 17.51
C GLY A 18 -4.83 19.48 17.48
N SER A 19 -4.30 19.04 18.62
CA SER A 19 -3.84 17.66 18.78
C SER A 19 -5.03 16.72 18.59
N ASN A 20 -4.82 15.61 17.87
CA ASN A 20 -5.83 14.61 17.54
C ASN A 20 -7.01 15.15 16.72
N GLN A 21 -6.85 16.27 16.02
CA GLN A 21 -7.84 16.78 15.10
C GLN A 21 -7.43 16.46 13.67
N THR A 22 -8.38 15.96 12.89
CA THR A 22 -8.26 16.01 11.42
C THR A 22 -9.08 17.18 10.93
N VAL A 23 -8.43 18.08 10.21
CA VAL A 23 -9.06 19.22 9.55
C VAL A 23 -8.92 19.02 8.06
N THR A 24 -10.05 19.00 7.35
CA THR A 24 -10.04 18.95 5.89
C THR A 24 -10.01 20.36 5.32
N PHE A 25 -9.06 20.60 4.42
CA PHE A 25 -8.91 21.83 3.66
C PHE A 25 -9.26 21.59 2.20
N ASP A 26 -10.29 22.29 1.72
CA ASP A 26 -10.72 22.21 0.33
C ASP A 26 -10.05 23.29 -0.52
N ALA A 27 -9.15 22.87 -1.40
CA ALA A 27 -8.38 23.76 -2.29
C ALA A 27 -9.21 24.37 -3.44
N THR A 28 -10.48 23.97 -3.62
CA THR A 28 -11.38 24.63 -4.59
C THR A 28 -11.87 25.99 -4.13
N SER A 29 -11.89 26.23 -2.80
CA SER A 29 -12.19 27.55 -2.27
C SER A 29 -11.03 28.49 -2.67
N ASN A 30 -11.33 29.67 -3.25
CA ASN A 30 -10.37 30.65 -3.79
C ASN A 30 -9.44 31.31 -2.74
N ALA A 31 -8.87 30.53 -1.82
CA ALA A 31 -8.11 31.00 -0.68
C ALA A 31 -6.61 30.91 -0.95
N LEU A 32 -6.15 31.65 -1.97
CA LEU A 32 -4.73 31.99 -2.11
C LEU A 32 -4.29 32.68 -0.81
N ASN A 33 -3.28 32.13 -0.13
CA ASN A 33 -2.71 32.61 1.14
C ASN A 33 -3.54 32.30 2.40
N SER A 34 -4.11 31.10 2.48
CA SER A 34 -4.69 30.62 3.73
C SER A 34 -3.59 30.38 4.78
N THR A 35 -3.89 30.65 6.04
CA THR A 35 -3.01 30.30 7.16
C THR A 35 -3.64 29.17 7.97
N VAL A 36 -2.91 28.08 8.15
CA VAL A 36 -3.25 26.99 9.06
C VAL A 36 -2.27 27.03 10.23
N ASP A 37 -2.80 27.13 11.44
CA ASP A 37 -2.05 27.14 12.68
C ASP A 37 -2.19 25.81 13.41
N PHE A 38 -1.11 25.03 13.46
CA PHE A 38 -1.05 23.81 14.26
C PHE A 38 -0.81 24.17 15.73
N THR A 39 -1.91 24.36 16.46
CA THR A 39 -1.88 24.60 17.90
C THR A 39 -1.54 23.34 18.69
N GLY A 40 -1.78 22.16 18.11
CA GLY A 40 -1.40 20.86 18.68
C GLY A 40 -0.10 20.31 18.11
N THR A 41 0.36 19.17 18.62
CA THR A 41 1.57 18.45 18.17
C THR A 41 1.25 17.16 17.41
N SER A 42 -0.03 16.85 17.24
CA SER A 42 -0.55 15.57 16.72
C SER A 42 -1.85 15.72 15.88
N GLY A 43 -2.01 16.82 15.16
CA GLY A 43 -3.09 17.08 14.21
C GLY A 43 -2.77 16.63 12.78
N ASN A 44 -3.83 16.39 12.01
CA ASN A 44 -3.78 16.09 10.58
C ASN A 44 -4.48 17.21 9.80
N LEU A 45 -3.81 17.74 8.78
CA LEU A 45 -4.42 18.60 7.78
C LEU A 45 -4.57 17.81 6.48
N ASP A 46 -5.81 17.48 6.12
CA ASP A 46 -6.18 16.75 4.91
C ASP A 46 -6.49 17.72 3.78
N LEU A 47 -5.63 17.79 2.77
CA LEU A 47 -5.77 18.63 1.60
C LEU A 47 -6.56 17.90 0.52
N GLN A 48 -7.67 18.50 0.07
CA GLN A 48 -8.54 17.93 -0.95
C GLN A 48 -8.73 18.88 -2.13
N ASN A 49 -9.06 18.30 -3.28
CA ASN A 49 -9.34 18.98 -4.55
C ASN A 49 -8.17 19.82 -5.07
N LEU A 50 -6.93 19.32 -4.90
CA LEU A 50 -5.75 19.98 -5.46
C LEU A 50 -5.80 19.98 -7.00
N SER A 51 -5.49 21.12 -7.62
CA SER A 51 -5.54 21.26 -9.07
C SER A 51 -4.42 22.14 -9.61
N ALA A 52 -3.86 21.74 -10.74
CA ALA A 52 -2.90 22.58 -11.48
C ALA A 52 -3.56 23.81 -12.11
N SER A 53 -4.88 23.79 -12.33
CA SER A 53 -5.62 24.96 -12.84
C SER A 53 -5.82 26.03 -11.78
N ASN A 54 -5.74 25.67 -10.50
CA ASN A 54 -5.84 26.57 -9.36
C ASN A 54 -4.91 26.08 -8.22
N PRO A 55 -3.59 26.29 -8.34
CA PRO A 55 -2.65 25.76 -7.36
C PRO A 55 -2.88 26.33 -5.96
N LEU A 56 -2.86 25.45 -4.96
CA LEU A 56 -2.98 25.83 -3.56
C LEU A 56 -1.80 26.73 -3.12
N ALA A 57 -2.06 27.76 -2.32
CA ALA A 57 -1.04 28.52 -1.62
C ALA A 57 -1.39 28.59 -0.12
N LEU A 58 -0.69 27.79 0.69
CA LEU A 58 -0.94 27.61 2.10
C LEU A 58 0.26 28.07 2.94
N THR A 59 0.01 28.77 4.04
CA THR A 59 1.00 29.05 5.09
C THR A 59 0.68 28.19 6.30
N ILE A 60 1.67 27.47 6.83
CA ILE A 60 1.56 26.73 8.08
C ILE A 60 2.34 27.47 9.16
N THR A 61 1.69 27.65 10.32
CA THR A 61 2.27 28.15 11.56
C THR A 61 2.07 27.15 12.69
N GLY A 62 2.72 27.39 13.83
CA GLY A 62 2.59 26.55 15.01
C GLY A 62 3.56 25.37 15.00
N ASN A 63 3.18 24.28 15.67
CA ASN A 63 4.05 23.11 15.78
C ASN A 63 4.03 22.37 14.43
N PHE A 64 5.10 22.34 13.66
CA PHE A 64 5.15 21.52 12.43
C PHE A 64 6.61 21.30 12.06
N GLY A 65 7.04 20.05 11.82
CA GLY A 65 8.45 19.74 11.56
C GLY A 65 9.02 18.56 12.34
N GLY A 66 10.36 18.48 12.37
CA GLY A 66 11.15 17.48 13.08
C GLY A 66 10.74 17.36 14.54
N GLY A 67 10.47 16.12 14.97
CA GLY A 67 10.02 15.83 16.33
C GLY A 67 8.54 16.15 16.61
N ILE A 68 7.78 16.67 15.65
CA ILE A 68 6.34 16.96 15.77
C ILE A 68 5.56 15.98 14.88
N SER A 69 4.49 15.38 15.42
CA SER A 69 3.67 14.36 14.72
C SER A 69 2.52 14.94 13.89
N ASN A 70 2.63 16.21 13.51
CA ASN A 70 1.65 16.86 12.63
C ASN A 70 1.93 16.47 11.19
N VAL A 71 0.88 16.14 10.45
CA VAL A 71 1.01 15.61 9.09
C VAL A 71 0.13 16.39 8.11
N LEU A 72 0.61 16.49 6.87
CA LEU A 72 -0.23 16.83 5.72
C LEU A 72 -0.62 15.54 5.02
N THR A 73 -1.91 15.37 4.76
CA THR A 73 -2.46 14.26 3.99
C THR A 73 -3.12 14.79 2.73
N PHE A 74 -3.20 13.95 1.69
CA PHE A 74 -3.99 14.22 0.48
C PHE A 74 -4.40 12.92 -0.20
N GLY A 75 -5.53 12.94 -0.89
CA GLY A 75 -6.11 11.77 -1.53
C GLY A 75 -5.41 11.37 -2.84
N THR A 76 -5.71 10.16 -3.31
CA THR A 76 -5.30 9.73 -4.68
C THR A 76 -5.91 10.61 -5.77
N ALA A 77 -7.12 11.12 -5.54
CA ALA A 77 -7.84 12.01 -6.46
C ALA A 77 -7.10 13.33 -6.72
N ASP A 78 -6.24 13.75 -5.79
CA ASP A 78 -5.45 14.97 -5.88
C ASP A 78 -4.23 14.85 -6.80
N ASN A 79 -3.93 13.65 -7.30
CA ASN A 79 -2.90 13.38 -8.31
C ASN A 79 -1.47 13.85 -7.95
N VAL A 80 -1.18 14.06 -6.66
CA VAL A 80 0.15 14.44 -6.18
C VAL A 80 1.16 13.31 -6.45
N SER A 81 2.32 13.69 -6.99
CA SER A 81 3.43 12.79 -7.30
C SER A 81 4.54 12.98 -6.26
N ILE A 82 4.66 12.03 -5.33
CA ILE A 82 5.73 12.02 -4.32
C ILE A 82 7.14 12.02 -4.96
N SER A 83 7.27 11.41 -6.13
CA SER A 83 8.50 11.33 -6.93
C SER A 83 8.82 12.59 -7.74
N LYS A 84 7.99 13.64 -7.66
CA LYS A 84 8.23 14.90 -8.38
C LYS A 84 8.03 16.14 -7.51
N SER A 85 7.36 15.97 -6.39
CA SER A 85 7.22 16.99 -5.37
C SER A 85 8.55 17.15 -4.63
N SER A 86 8.77 18.27 -3.96
CA SER A 86 10.03 18.55 -3.26
C SER A 86 9.84 19.36 -1.98
N VAL A 87 10.85 19.32 -1.10
CA VAL A 87 10.95 20.23 0.04
C VAL A 87 12.30 20.92 0.01
N SER A 88 12.28 22.24 0.12
CA SER A 88 13.47 23.06 0.17
C SER A 88 13.43 24.01 1.36
N TYR A 89 14.59 24.33 1.91
CA TYR A 89 14.73 25.38 2.90
C TYR A 89 15.43 26.59 2.28
N ASN A 90 14.74 27.72 2.28
CA ASN A 90 15.27 28.99 1.84
C ASN A 90 16.06 29.65 2.97
N THR A 91 17.37 29.76 2.80
CA THR A 91 18.30 30.41 3.73
C THR A 91 18.33 31.93 3.67
N ASP A 92 17.67 32.54 2.67
CA ASP A 92 17.57 33.99 2.54
C ASP A 92 16.71 34.60 3.66
N ASN A 93 16.57 35.93 3.67
CA ASN A 93 16.00 36.75 4.76
C ASN A 93 14.69 36.25 5.42
N LYS A 94 13.88 35.43 4.74
CA LYS A 94 12.63 34.89 5.30
C LYS A 94 12.82 33.62 6.13
N LYS A 95 13.91 32.86 5.94
CA LYS A 95 14.21 31.59 6.63
C LYS A 95 12.98 30.66 6.67
N THR A 96 12.59 30.11 5.52
CA THR A 96 11.36 29.33 5.38
C THR A 96 11.59 28.00 4.71
N THR A 97 10.93 26.96 5.20
CA THR A 97 10.75 25.70 4.48
C THR A 97 9.58 25.81 3.51
N ILE A 98 9.79 25.34 2.29
CA ILE A 98 8.81 25.35 1.20
C ILE A 98 8.59 23.91 0.74
N ILE A 99 7.33 23.47 0.76
CA ILE A 99 6.89 22.19 0.22
C ILE A 99 6.19 22.47 -1.10
N THR A 100 6.68 21.88 -2.18
CA THR A 100 6.11 22.03 -3.52
C THR A 100 5.43 20.73 -3.92
N LEU A 101 4.11 20.77 -4.08
CA LEU A 101 3.29 19.64 -4.52
C LEU A 101 3.15 19.67 -6.03
N VAL A 102 3.49 18.58 -6.70
CA VAL A 102 3.54 18.46 -8.17
C VAL A 102 2.86 17.17 -8.59
N ASN A 103 2.11 17.19 -9.70
CA ASN A 103 1.48 15.99 -10.25
C ASN A 103 2.44 15.14 -11.10
N LYS A 104 1.95 13.99 -11.60
CA LYS A 104 2.75 13.08 -12.44
C LYS A 104 3.23 13.71 -13.76
N SER A 105 2.52 14.69 -14.31
CA SER A 105 2.93 15.43 -15.51
C SER A 105 3.92 16.56 -15.22
N GLY A 106 4.28 16.81 -13.95
CA GLY A 106 5.22 17.87 -13.57
C GLY A 106 4.56 19.24 -13.37
N GLN A 107 3.24 19.31 -13.34
CA GLN A 107 2.49 20.54 -13.08
C GLN A 107 2.34 20.75 -11.57
N GLN A 108 2.56 21.98 -11.12
CA GLN A 108 2.43 22.35 -9.72
C GLN A 108 0.94 22.34 -9.30
N LEU A 109 0.66 21.63 -8.21
CA LEU A 109 -0.67 21.51 -7.59
C LEU A 109 -0.81 22.44 -6.38
N GLY A 110 0.31 22.80 -5.74
CA GLY A 110 0.29 23.71 -4.61
C GLY A 110 1.65 23.95 -3.98
N THR A 111 1.69 24.97 -3.12
CA THR A 111 2.85 25.33 -2.31
C THR A 111 2.41 25.51 -0.86
N VAL A 112 3.16 24.89 0.04
CA VAL A 112 3.01 25.07 1.49
C VAL A 112 4.26 25.75 2.04
N THR A 113 4.08 26.85 2.74
CA THR A 113 5.16 27.65 3.31
C THR A 113 5.15 27.55 4.83
N ILE A 114 6.30 27.23 5.43
CA ILE A 114 6.48 27.11 6.88
C ILE A 114 7.66 28.00 7.30
N ALA A 115 7.51 28.71 8.42
CA ALA A 115 8.60 29.51 8.98
C ALA A 115 9.63 28.61 9.70
N GLY A 116 10.92 28.88 9.48
CA GLY A 116 12.04 28.13 10.05
C GLY A 116 12.52 26.96 9.20
N ASP A 117 13.64 26.35 9.62
CA ASP A 117 14.17 25.10 9.05
C ASP A 117 13.56 23.90 9.76
N VAL A 118 12.27 23.68 9.51
CA VAL A 118 11.48 22.73 10.31
C VAL A 118 11.87 21.26 10.08
N PHE A 119 12.70 20.96 9.08
CA PHE A 119 13.21 19.61 8.82
C PHE A 119 14.73 19.51 8.91
N GLU A 120 15.39 20.53 9.48
CA GLU A 120 16.85 20.58 9.66
C GLU A 120 17.63 20.36 8.34
N LEU A 121 17.09 20.88 7.23
CA LEU A 121 17.63 20.66 5.89
C LEU A 121 19.03 21.25 5.71
N THR A 122 19.36 22.29 6.46
CA THR A 122 20.68 22.91 6.46
C THR A 122 21.81 22.01 6.97
N GLY A 123 21.49 20.99 7.76
CA GLY A 123 22.47 20.08 8.36
C GLY A 123 22.65 18.74 7.62
N GLY A 124 21.73 18.39 6.72
CA GLY A 124 21.62 17.01 6.22
C GLY A 124 21.43 16.83 4.70
N PHE A 125 21.16 17.90 3.93
CA PHE A 125 20.83 17.78 2.51
C PHE A 125 21.62 18.74 1.61
N PRO A 126 22.18 18.27 0.48
CA PRO A 126 22.80 19.15 -0.52
C PRO A 126 21.82 20.21 -1.00
N ASN A 127 22.25 21.47 -1.05
CA ASN A 127 21.43 22.63 -1.44
C ASN A 127 20.16 22.82 -0.58
N ASN A 128 20.15 22.33 0.66
CA ASN A 128 19.03 22.41 1.60
C ASN A 128 17.71 21.90 1.00
N THR A 129 17.78 20.93 0.09
CA THR A 129 16.63 20.43 -0.67
C THR A 129 16.60 18.91 -0.60
N VAL A 130 15.43 18.37 -0.27
CA VAL A 130 15.13 16.94 -0.34
C VAL A 130 14.78 16.60 -1.79
N PRO A 131 15.54 15.72 -2.47
CA PRO A 131 15.23 15.32 -3.85
C PRO A 131 13.90 14.55 -3.95
N SER A 132 13.36 14.49 -5.16
CA SER A 132 12.25 13.61 -5.54
C SER A 132 12.47 12.17 -5.03
N ASP A 133 11.40 11.52 -4.54
CA ASP A 133 11.34 10.17 -3.93
C ASP A 133 11.58 10.09 -2.41
N SER A 134 11.75 11.21 -1.70
CA SER A 134 12.00 11.23 -0.24
C SER A 134 10.95 12.01 0.57
N LEU A 135 9.76 12.20 0.00
CA LEU A 135 8.69 13.05 0.55
C LEU A 135 7.72 12.37 1.53
N ASP A 136 7.97 11.12 1.89
CA ASP A 136 7.03 10.25 2.64
C ASP A 136 6.64 10.75 4.04
N VAL A 137 7.30 11.79 4.55
CA VAL A 137 7.19 12.24 5.95
C VAL A 137 6.49 13.60 6.11
N ILE A 138 6.26 14.32 5.01
CA ILE A 138 5.72 15.71 5.06
C ILE A 138 4.28 15.75 4.55
N ALA A 139 3.93 14.76 3.75
CA ALA A 139 2.88 14.78 2.77
C ALA A 139 2.56 13.32 2.41
N THR A 140 1.71 12.66 3.20
CA THR A 140 1.31 11.29 2.86
C THR A 140 0.23 11.38 1.78
N SER A 141 0.57 10.93 0.58
CA SER A 141 -0.47 10.41 -0.31
C SER A 141 -1.18 9.34 0.49
N TYR A 142 -2.51 9.39 0.58
CA TYR A 142 -3.28 8.17 0.75
C TYR A 142 -2.95 7.30 -0.47
N ASN A 143 -1.82 6.60 -0.42
CA ASN A 143 -1.72 5.34 -1.12
C ASN A 143 -2.77 4.52 -0.42
N ASN A 144 -3.88 4.39 -1.10
CA ASN A 144 -4.94 3.52 -0.74
C ASN A 144 -4.37 2.09 -0.88
N GLY A 145 -3.55 1.69 0.11
CA GLY A 145 -2.46 0.72 -0.03
C GLY A 145 -1.26 0.91 0.92
N ALA A 146 -1.19 1.98 1.73
CA ALA A 146 -0.38 1.96 2.94
C ALA A 146 -1.04 0.99 3.93
N ILE A 147 -0.57 -0.23 3.84
CA ILE A 147 -0.74 -1.37 4.73
C ILE A 147 -0.42 -0.92 6.16
N THR A 148 -1.40 -0.36 6.86
CA THR A 148 -1.26 -0.01 8.28
C THR A 148 -1.71 -1.20 9.11
N VAL A 149 -0.81 -1.74 9.94
CA VAL A 149 -1.04 -2.80 10.94
C VAL A 149 -1.73 -2.16 12.14
N CYS A 150 -3.01 -2.40 12.42
CA CYS A 150 -3.70 -1.66 13.49
C CYS A 150 -4.89 -2.40 14.09
N PHE A 151 -5.20 -2.05 15.33
CA PHE A 151 -6.46 -2.37 16.01
C PHE A 151 -7.55 -1.36 15.65
N LEU A 152 -8.81 -1.77 15.62
CA LEU A 152 -9.91 -0.82 15.60
C LEU A 152 -10.28 -0.41 17.04
N ALA A 153 -11.11 0.64 17.16
CA ALA A 153 -11.67 1.04 18.44
C ALA A 153 -12.33 -0.14 19.17
N ASP A 154 -12.25 -0.13 20.50
CA ASP A 154 -12.83 -1.13 21.41
C ASP A 154 -12.16 -2.52 21.38
N SER A 155 -11.03 -2.69 20.69
CA SER A 155 -10.15 -3.83 20.91
C SER A 155 -9.60 -3.79 22.33
N LEU A 156 -9.80 -4.86 23.08
CA LEU A 156 -9.41 -4.96 24.48
C LEU A 156 -8.02 -5.60 24.61
N ILE A 157 -7.05 -4.79 24.99
CA ILE A 157 -5.65 -5.19 25.18
C ILE A 157 -5.47 -5.68 26.61
N ALA A 158 -4.89 -6.86 26.78
CA ALA A 158 -4.58 -7.40 28.10
C ALA A 158 -3.53 -6.53 28.81
N THR A 159 -3.80 -6.15 30.06
CA THR A 159 -2.85 -5.51 30.97
C THR A 159 -2.73 -6.35 32.25
N PRO A 160 -1.69 -6.14 33.08
CA PRO A 160 -1.58 -6.83 34.37
C PRO A 160 -2.80 -6.67 35.29
N ASN A 161 -3.58 -5.60 35.10
CA ASN A 161 -4.73 -5.25 35.95
C ASN A 161 -6.09 -5.49 35.28
N GLY A 162 -6.12 -6.17 34.13
CA GLY A 162 -7.33 -6.43 33.34
C GLY A 162 -7.25 -5.85 31.94
N ALA A 163 -8.26 -6.14 31.11
CA ALA A 163 -8.24 -5.67 29.72
C ALA A 163 -8.67 -4.20 29.60
N VAL A 164 -7.95 -3.42 28.80
CA VAL A 164 -8.20 -1.99 28.55
C VAL A 164 -8.44 -1.77 27.06
N ALA A 165 -9.37 -0.90 26.71
CA ALA A 165 -9.62 -0.57 25.31
C ALA A 165 -8.41 0.15 24.69
N VAL A 166 -8.04 -0.24 23.48
CA VAL A 166 -6.81 0.24 22.82
C VAL A 166 -6.76 1.77 22.69
N GLN A 167 -7.90 2.43 22.52
CA GLN A 167 -7.98 3.89 22.43
C GLN A 167 -7.68 4.64 23.74
N ASP A 168 -7.74 3.93 24.86
CA ASP A 168 -7.56 4.51 26.19
C ASP A 168 -6.13 4.34 26.70
N LEU A 169 -5.35 3.43 26.08
CA LEU A 169 -3.94 3.21 26.40
C LEU A 169 -3.06 4.42 26.05
N LEU A 170 -2.11 4.69 26.92
CA LEU A 170 -1.15 5.78 26.83
C LEU A 170 0.29 5.27 26.91
N VAL A 171 1.22 6.12 26.46
CA VAL A 171 2.65 5.90 26.71
C VAL A 171 2.91 5.78 28.21
N GLY A 172 3.67 4.77 28.60
CA GLY A 172 3.95 4.46 30.00
C GLY A 172 2.99 3.46 30.65
N ASP A 173 1.83 3.18 30.04
CA ASP A 173 0.95 2.11 30.53
C ASP A 173 1.61 0.74 30.33
N GLU A 174 1.25 -0.22 31.18
CA GLU A 174 1.72 -1.60 31.05
C GLU A 174 0.69 -2.45 30.31
N VAL A 175 1.18 -3.24 29.35
CA VAL A 175 0.41 -4.29 28.67
C VAL A 175 1.04 -5.64 28.95
N GLN A 176 0.25 -6.70 28.84
CA GLN A 176 0.75 -8.06 28.95
C GLN A 176 1.46 -8.46 27.65
N THR A 177 2.75 -8.72 27.75
CA THR A 177 3.58 -9.23 26.66
C THR A 177 3.92 -10.70 26.89
N TYR A 178 4.18 -11.43 25.81
CA TYR A 178 4.48 -12.86 25.84
C TYR A 178 5.81 -13.14 25.13
N ALA A 179 6.67 -13.90 25.79
CA ALA A 179 7.90 -14.45 25.22
C ALA A 179 8.00 -15.93 25.61
N ASP A 180 8.18 -16.82 24.64
CA ASP A 180 8.21 -18.28 24.86
C ASP A 180 7.02 -18.82 25.68
N GLY A 181 5.84 -18.22 25.48
CA GLY A 181 4.61 -18.57 26.21
C GLY A 181 4.52 -18.03 27.64
N VAL A 182 5.54 -17.34 28.14
CA VAL A 182 5.58 -16.72 29.45
C VAL A 182 5.08 -15.28 29.36
N ALA A 183 4.09 -14.95 30.19
CA ALA A 183 3.56 -13.59 30.28
C ALA A 183 4.42 -12.70 31.18
N SER A 184 4.65 -11.46 30.76
CA SER A 184 5.32 -10.40 31.52
C SER A 184 4.66 -9.05 31.27
N ALA A 185 4.98 -8.06 32.09
CA ALA A 185 4.53 -6.69 31.88
C ALA A 185 5.50 -5.96 30.94
N GLY A 186 4.98 -5.42 29.85
CA GLY A 186 5.71 -4.54 28.93
C GLY A 186 5.17 -3.13 29.00
N THR A 187 6.03 -2.15 29.24
CA THR A 187 5.64 -0.73 29.21
C THR A 187 5.51 -0.26 27.77
N LEU A 188 4.40 0.40 27.45
CA LEU A 188 4.20 1.02 26.15
C LEU A 188 5.19 2.18 25.97
N SER A 189 6.05 2.08 24.95
CA SER A 189 6.91 3.17 24.50
C SER A 189 6.12 4.17 23.66
N TRP A 190 5.03 3.72 23.03
CA TRP A 190 4.20 4.57 22.18
C TRP A 190 2.79 4.03 21.99
N ALA A 191 1.85 4.95 21.80
CA ALA A 191 0.47 4.65 21.44
C ALA A 191 0.01 5.73 20.48
N GLY A 192 -0.53 5.34 19.33
CA GLY A 192 -1.01 6.27 18.33
C GLY A 192 -2.27 5.84 17.60
N MET A 193 -2.89 6.79 16.91
CA MET A 193 -4.17 6.65 16.21
C MET A 193 -4.09 7.25 14.82
N ALA A 194 -4.82 6.70 13.88
CA ALA A 194 -5.09 7.35 12.60
C ALA A 194 -6.49 6.95 12.09
N HIS A 195 -6.90 7.55 10.98
CA HIS A 195 -8.22 7.38 10.41
C HIS A 195 -8.13 6.73 9.02
N CYS A 196 -8.99 5.74 8.79
CA CYS A 196 -9.14 5.09 7.50
C CYS A 196 -10.53 5.40 6.90
N THR A 197 -10.56 5.69 5.61
CA THR A 197 -11.78 5.66 4.79
C THR A 197 -11.57 4.65 3.68
N VAL A 198 -12.54 3.74 3.52
CA VAL A 198 -12.49 2.68 2.53
C VAL A 198 -12.62 3.25 1.13
N ASN A 199 -11.86 2.68 0.19
CA ASN A 199 -12.06 2.90 -1.24
C ASN A 199 -12.50 1.60 -1.93
N PRO A 200 -13.80 1.47 -2.25
CA PRO A 200 -14.36 0.26 -2.83
C PRO A 200 -13.94 0.01 -4.29
N THR A 201 -13.18 0.91 -4.94
CA THR A 201 -12.67 0.68 -6.30
C THR A 201 -11.44 -0.24 -6.33
N LEU A 202 -10.84 -0.52 -5.17
CA LEU A 202 -9.72 -1.44 -5.05
C LEU A 202 -10.19 -2.83 -4.62
N PRO A 203 -9.35 -3.86 -4.82
CA PRO A 203 -9.59 -5.16 -4.23
C PRO A 203 -9.72 -5.08 -2.70
N ASP A 204 -10.53 -5.95 -2.10
CA ASP A 204 -10.90 -5.87 -0.67
C ASP A 204 -9.71 -5.77 0.28
N ASP A 205 -8.62 -6.49 -0.02
CA ASP A 205 -7.37 -6.52 0.75
C ASP A 205 -6.55 -5.22 0.66
N LEU A 206 -6.86 -4.35 -0.30
CA LEU A 206 -6.24 -3.04 -0.54
C LEU A 206 -7.22 -1.88 -0.36
N ALA A 207 -8.52 -2.16 -0.28
CA ALA A 207 -9.59 -1.17 -0.18
C ALA A 207 -9.67 -0.49 1.19
N GLY A 208 -8.95 -1.00 2.19
CA GLY A 208 -9.00 -0.50 3.56
C GLY A 208 -10.16 -1.04 4.38
N TYR A 209 -10.83 -2.12 3.95
CA TYR A 209 -11.82 -2.78 4.79
C TYR A 209 -11.14 -3.40 6.03
N PRO A 210 -11.72 -3.27 7.23
CA PRO A 210 -11.22 -4.00 8.38
C PRO A 210 -11.52 -5.48 8.23
N VAL A 211 -10.63 -6.33 8.73
CA VAL A 211 -10.86 -7.76 8.88
C VAL A 211 -11.56 -8.00 10.21
N ARG A 212 -12.75 -8.60 10.13
CA ARG A 212 -13.47 -9.12 11.29
C ARG A 212 -13.13 -10.58 11.49
N ILE A 213 -12.71 -10.90 12.70
CA ILE A 213 -12.53 -12.26 13.19
C ILE A 213 -13.63 -12.50 14.22
N VAL A 214 -14.58 -13.37 13.90
CA VAL A 214 -15.73 -13.59 14.77
C VAL A 214 -15.32 -14.27 16.07
N LYS A 215 -16.11 -14.07 17.12
CA LYS A 215 -15.94 -14.79 18.38
C LYS A 215 -15.77 -16.30 18.16
N ASN A 216 -14.80 -16.89 18.86
CA ASN A 216 -14.43 -18.32 18.79
C ASN A 216 -13.85 -18.81 17.45
N ALA A 217 -13.51 -17.89 16.52
CA ALA A 217 -13.04 -18.24 15.18
C ALA A 217 -11.82 -19.18 15.19
N ILE A 218 -10.87 -18.91 16.08
CA ILE A 218 -9.57 -19.58 16.13
C ILE A 218 -9.61 -20.79 17.06
N ALA A 219 -10.12 -20.58 18.27
CA ALA A 219 -10.34 -21.61 19.28
C ALA A 219 -11.51 -21.21 20.17
N ASP A 220 -11.96 -22.09 21.07
CA ASP A 220 -13.03 -21.75 21.99
C ASP A 220 -12.58 -20.60 22.91
N GLY A 221 -13.31 -19.48 22.88
CA GLY A 221 -12.93 -18.24 23.56
C GLY A 221 -11.86 -17.41 22.85
N VAL A 222 -11.46 -17.75 21.61
CA VAL A 222 -10.39 -17.04 20.88
C VAL A 222 -10.85 -16.66 19.45
N PRO A 223 -11.05 -15.35 19.17
CA PRO A 223 -11.17 -14.28 20.16
C PRO A 223 -12.43 -14.45 21.03
N PHE A 224 -12.48 -13.88 22.23
CA PHE A 224 -13.62 -14.03 23.16
C PHE A 224 -14.82 -13.15 22.79
N LYS A 225 -14.59 -12.19 21.88
CA LYS A 225 -15.56 -11.33 21.21
C LYS A 225 -15.15 -11.21 19.73
N ASP A 226 -16.01 -10.63 18.91
CA ASP A 226 -15.58 -10.24 17.56
C ASP A 226 -14.42 -9.24 17.66
N MET A 227 -13.33 -9.57 16.98
CA MET A 227 -12.12 -8.76 16.90
C MET A 227 -12.10 -8.06 15.54
N LEU A 228 -11.74 -6.79 15.52
CA LEU A 228 -11.60 -5.97 14.33
C LEU A 228 -10.18 -5.43 14.23
N ILE A 229 -9.50 -5.79 13.16
CA ILE A 229 -8.13 -5.35 12.87
C ILE A 229 -8.01 -5.00 11.39
N THR A 230 -6.93 -4.32 11.02
CA THR A 230 -6.62 -4.10 9.61
C THR A 230 -6.08 -5.37 8.94
N ALA A 231 -6.14 -5.41 7.61
CA ALA A 231 -5.81 -6.58 6.79
C ALA A 231 -4.39 -7.14 7.01
N GLU A 232 -3.47 -6.29 7.45
CA GLU A 232 -2.05 -6.60 7.51
C GLU A 232 -1.58 -6.83 8.94
N HIS A 233 -2.46 -6.64 9.91
CA HIS A 233 -2.16 -6.90 11.31
C HIS A 233 -1.92 -8.38 11.53
N CYS A 234 -0.77 -8.71 12.12
CA CYS A 234 -0.34 -10.09 12.27
C CYS A 234 -0.83 -10.71 13.57
N LEU A 235 -1.46 -11.86 13.41
CA LEU A 235 -1.85 -12.74 14.50
C LEU A 235 -0.74 -13.75 14.78
N PHE A 236 -0.57 -14.12 16.04
CA PHE A 236 0.50 -15.03 16.45
C PHE A 236 0.03 -16.49 16.46
N PHE A 237 0.67 -17.33 15.65
CA PHE A 237 0.38 -18.76 15.51
C PHE A 237 1.69 -19.55 15.54
N ASN A 238 1.78 -20.55 16.41
CA ASN A 238 2.86 -21.54 16.42
C ASN A 238 4.28 -20.93 16.36
N GLY A 239 4.50 -19.81 17.06
CA GLY A 239 5.81 -19.15 17.07
C GLY A 239 6.06 -18.18 15.92
N ALA A 240 5.05 -17.86 15.10
CA ALA A 240 5.18 -16.95 13.96
C ALA A 240 4.01 -15.97 13.85
N PHE A 241 4.25 -14.84 13.18
CA PHE A 241 3.26 -13.84 12.88
C PHE A 241 2.67 -14.06 11.49
N ILE A 242 1.35 -14.21 11.39
CA ILE A 242 0.62 -14.39 10.13
C ILE A 242 -0.32 -13.20 9.92
N PRO A 243 -0.23 -12.48 8.80
CA PRO A 243 -1.14 -11.38 8.50
C PRO A 243 -2.60 -11.83 8.37
N ALA A 244 -3.53 -11.05 8.95
CA ALA A 244 -4.95 -11.39 8.99
C ALA A 244 -5.58 -11.64 7.60
N ARG A 245 -5.19 -10.88 6.56
CA ARG A 245 -5.68 -11.07 5.18
C ARG A 245 -5.47 -12.49 4.67
N MET A 246 -4.38 -13.14 5.09
CA MET A 246 -4.03 -14.46 4.60
C MET A 246 -4.87 -15.57 5.24
N LEU A 247 -5.63 -15.22 6.27
CA LEU A 247 -6.52 -16.11 7.01
C LEU A 247 -8.01 -15.86 6.70
N VAL A 248 -8.33 -14.90 5.82
CA VAL A 248 -9.71 -14.55 5.44
C VAL A 248 -10.37 -15.70 4.70
N ASN A 249 -11.30 -16.39 5.36
CA ASN A 249 -12.05 -17.51 4.78
C ASN A 249 -13.48 -17.16 4.35
N GLY A 250 -13.90 -15.90 4.53
CA GLY A 250 -15.22 -15.40 4.14
C GLY A 250 -16.36 -15.77 5.10
N VAL A 251 -16.05 -16.47 6.21
CA VAL A 251 -17.05 -17.02 7.13
C VAL A 251 -16.78 -16.58 8.56
N SER A 252 -15.69 -17.10 9.15
CA SER A 252 -15.27 -16.75 10.50
C SER A 252 -14.22 -15.65 10.51
N ILE A 253 -13.55 -15.44 9.39
CA ILE A 253 -12.63 -14.32 9.16
C ILE A 253 -12.96 -13.71 7.81
N PHE A 254 -13.36 -12.45 7.78
CA PHE A 254 -13.80 -11.78 6.55
C PHE A 254 -13.59 -10.26 6.59
N TYR A 255 -13.49 -9.65 5.41
CA TYR A 255 -13.52 -8.19 5.28
C TYR A 255 -14.93 -7.66 5.59
N ASP A 256 -15.04 -6.83 6.62
CA ASP A 256 -16.33 -6.28 7.03
C ASP A 256 -16.69 -5.06 6.17
N LYS A 257 -17.41 -5.33 5.09
CA LYS A 257 -17.84 -4.30 4.13
C LYS A 257 -18.92 -3.35 4.66
N SER A 258 -19.46 -3.60 5.85
CA SER A 258 -20.39 -2.67 6.50
C SER A 258 -19.68 -1.46 7.11
N ILE A 259 -18.36 -1.57 7.33
CA ILE A 259 -17.53 -0.51 7.90
C ILE A 259 -16.75 0.17 6.78
N ILE A 260 -17.13 1.41 6.46
CA ILE A 260 -16.53 2.20 5.36
C ILE A 260 -15.62 3.34 5.84
N SER A 261 -15.58 3.60 7.15
CA SER A 261 -14.75 4.62 7.78
C SER A 261 -14.58 4.28 9.26
N TYR A 262 -13.34 4.35 9.76
CA TYR A 262 -13.03 3.98 11.14
C TYR A 262 -11.73 4.62 11.63
N ASN A 263 -11.63 4.79 12.95
CA ASN A 263 -10.37 5.07 13.61
C ASN A 263 -9.67 3.76 13.93
N TYR A 264 -8.35 3.77 13.79
CA TYR A 264 -7.51 2.65 14.13
C TYR A 264 -6.36 3.10 15.01
N TYR A 265 -5.88 2.18 15.85
CA TYR A 265 -4.95 2.43 16.92
C TYR A 265 -3.80 1.46 16.83
N HIS A 266 -2.63 1.92 17.27
CA HIS A 266 -1.46 1.09 17.37
C HIS A 266 -0.69 1.41 18.64
N ILE A 267 -0.19 0.37 19.29
CA ILE A 267 0.59 0.45 20.50
C ILE A 267 1.93 -0.24 20.29
N GLU A 268 2.99 0.34 20.81
CA GLU A 268 4.37 -0.11 20.67
C GLU A 268 4.99 -0.32 22.05
N THR A 269 5.78 -1.36 22.17
CA THR A 269 6.70 -1.59 23.28
C THR A 269 8.15 -1.33 22.82
N PRO A 270 9.11 -1.05 23.71
CA PRO A 270 10.49 -0.75 23.33
C PRO A 270 11.10 -1.74 22.31
N ASN A 271 10.84 -3.02 22.53
CA ASN A 271 11.08 -4.10 21.56
C ASN A 271 9.75 -4.57 20.99
N HIS A 272 9.74 -5.05 19.75
CA HIS A 272 8.55 -5.71 19.20
C HIS A 272 8.18 -6.88 20.11
N ALA A 273 6.89 -7.04 20.40
CA ALA A 273 6.41 -8.04 21.35
C ALA A 273 5.16 -8.75 20.84
N VAL A 274 4.96 -9.98 21.30
CA VAL A 274 3.64 -10.62 21.24
C VAL A 274 2.81 -10.04 22.39
N ILE A 275 1.62 -9.53 22.08
CA ILE A 275 0.64 -9.02 23.05
C ILE A 275 -0.68 -9.78 22.89
N MET A 276 -1.63 -9.57 23.80
CA MET A 276 -2.97 -10.15 23.70
C MET A 276 -4.03 -9.08 23.49
N ALA A 277 -4.84 -9.24 22.45
CA ALA A 277 -5.99 -8.39 22.12
C ALA A 277 -7.24 -9.26 21.91
N ASP A 278 -8.34 -8.92 22.58
CA ASP A 278 -9.62 -9.65 22.50
C ASP A 278 -9.48 -11.18 22.74
N GLY A 279 -8.46 -11.60 23.52
CA GLY A 279 -8.12 -13.00 23.82
C GLY A 279 -7.24 -13.69 22.79
N MET A 280 -6.86 -13.00 21.71
CA MET A 280 -5.98 -13.48 20.66
C MET A 280 -4.55 -12.95 20.84
N LEU A 281 -3.55 -13.82 20.69
CA LEU A 281 -2.15 -13.39 20.63
C LEU A 281 -1.87 -12.75 19.28
N THR A 282 -1.23 -11.58 19.31
CA THR A 282 -1.05 -10.70 18.16
C THR A 282 0.21 -9.87 18.34
N GLU A 283 0.57 -9.10 17.32
CA GLU A 283 1.76 -8.25 17.37
C GLU A 283 1.53 -6.90 18.08
N SER A 284 2.54 -6.40 18.78
CA SER A 284 2.68 -4.96 19.04
C SER A 284 3.13 -4.25 17.76
N TYR A 285 3.29 -2.94 17.78
CA TYR A 285 3.84 -2.26 16.62
C TYR A 285 5.31 -2.59 16.38
N LEU A 286 5.65 -2.90 15.14
CA LEU A 286 7.01 -2.85 14.62
C LEU A 286 7.15 -1.60 13.74
N ASP A 287 7.87 -0.59 14.21
CA ASP A 287 8.14 0.63 13.44
C ASP A 287 9.12 0.36 12.30
N THR A 288 8.61 -0.13 11.16
CA THR A 288 9.38 -0.30 9.92
C THR A 288 9.51 1.01 9.13
N GLY A 289 9.38 2.17 9.80
CA GLY A 289 9.45 3.50 9.19
C GLY A 289 8.10 4.15 8.93
N ASN A 290 6.98 3.48 9.21
CA ASN A 290 5.61 3.97 9.03
C ASN A 290 5.03 4.65 10.29
N ARG A 291 5.75 4.71 11.42
CA ARG A 291 5.26 5.32 12.69
C ARG A 291 4.89 6.78 12.55
N ARG A 292 5.51 7.45 11.58
CA ARG A 292 5.29 8.85 11.23
C ARG A 292 3.91 9.12 10.61
N SER A 293 3.17 8.07 10.21
CA SER A 293 1.79 8.17 9.70
C SER A 293 0.71 8.12 10.80
N PHE A 294 1.09 8.08 12.08
CA PHE A 294 0.19 7.92 13.22
C PHE A 294 0.30 9.05 14.25
N THR A 295 -0.81 9.36 14.91
CA THR A 295 -0.96 10.41 15.91
C THR A 295 -0.76 9.88 17.34
N ALA A 296 0.27 10.32 18.09
CA ALA A 296 0.53 9.86 19.46
C ALA A 296 -0.16 10.68 20.57
N LYS A 297 -0.44 10.07 21.74
CA LYS A 297 -1.06 10.75 22.92
C LYS A 297 -0.04 10.94 24.05
N GLY A 298 0.25 12.19 24.46
CA GLY A 298 1.10 12.55 25.62
C GLY A 298 2.29 13.49 25.31
N ASN A 299 2.92 14.05 26.36
CA ASN A 299 4.05 15.01 26.29
C ASN A 299 5.44 14.32 26.16
N VAL A 300 5.53 13.17 25.47
CA VAL A 300 6.77 12.40 25.39
C VAL A 300 7.48 12.70 24.07
N ILE A 301 8.64 13.37 24.16
CA ILE A 301 9.58 13.55 23.05
C ILE A 301 10.45 12.28 22.99
N GLN A 302 10.23 11.45 21.98
CA GLN A 302 11.16 10.36 21.65
C GLN A 302 11.83 10.70 20.31
N ILE A 303 13.14 10.96 20.35
CA ILE A 303 13.97 11.20 19.16
C ILE A 303 13.93 9.91 18.33
N GLY A 304 13.55 10.02 17.05
CA GLY A 304 13.25 8.89 16.18
C GLY A 304 14.31 7.79 16.19
N GLY A 305 13.86 6.54 16.32
CA GLY A 305 14.69 5.37 16.09
C GLY A 305 14.91 5.10 14.60
N ALA A 306 15.95 4.33 14.28
CA ALA A 306 16.11 3.77 12.94
C ALA A 306 14.91 2.87 12.62
N ALA A 307 14.48 2.86 11.35
CA ALA A 307 13.44 1.94 10.89
C ALA A 307 13.85 0.50 11.22
N LYS A 308 12.98 -0.21 11.94
CA LYS A 308 13.17 -1.61 12.30
C LYS A 308 12.89 -2.52 11.11
N SER A 309 13.38 -3.74 11.16
CA SER A 309 13.12 -4.77 10.16
C SER A 309 12.54 -6.03 10.80
N TRP A 310 11.72 -6.74 10.05
CA TRP A 310 11.19 -8.04 10.47
C TRP A 310 12.30 -9.06 10.73
N GLN A 311 13.41 -8.96 10.01
CA GLN A 311 14.53 -9.89 10.13
C GLN A 311 15.34 -9.68 11.42
N ALA A 312 15.48 -8.45 11.90
CA ALA A 312 16.36 -8.13 13.02
C ALA A 312 15.62 -7.84 14.33
N ASP A 313 14.41 -7.29 14.26
CA ASP A 313 13.79 -6.61 15.40
C ASP A 313 12.44 -7.22 15.82
N ALA A 314 11.91 -8.18 15.06
CA ALA A 314 10.61 -8.76 15.35
C ALA A 314 10.66 -9.79 16.50
N ALA A 315 9.64 -9.79 17.35
CA ALA A 315 9.49 -10.75 18.45
C ALA A 315 9.42 -12.21 17.97
N ALA A 316 8.98 -12.40 16.74
CA ALA A 316 8.83 -13.68 16.06
C ALA A 316 8.90 -13.46 14.54
N PRO A 317 9.25 -14.49 13.76
CA PRO A 317 9.32 -14.38 12.31
C PRO A 317 7.95 -14.09 11.69
N LEU A 318 7.94 -13.25 10.65
CA LEU A 318 6.81 -13.10 9.74
C LEU A 318 6.68 -14.38 8.90
N CYS A 319 5.50 -14.98 8.91
CA CYS A 319 5.16 -16.17 8.14
C CYS A 319 4.17 -15.81 7.03
N VAL A 320 4.69 -15.75 5.80
CA VAL A 320 3.93 -15.60 4.55
C VAL A 320 4.06 -16.82 3.64
N GLU A 321 4.74 -17.86 4.12
CA GLU A 321 4.98 -19.09 3.38
C GLU A 321 3.69 -19.89 3.22
N ARG A 322 3.29 -20.10 1.96
CA ARG A 322 2.01 -20.73 1.61
C ARG A 322 1.72 -22.00 2.41
N GLU A 323 2.67 -22.92 2.49
CA GLU A 323 2.46 -24.22 3.13
C GLU A 323 2.06 -24.09 4.61
N GLN A 324 2.70 -23.16 5.32
CA GLN A 324 2.44 -22.91 6.73
C GLN A 324 1.11 -22.17 6.92
N VAL A 325 0.88 -21.12 6.14
CA VAL A 325 -0.34 -20.31 6.26
C VAL A 325 -1.58 -21.07 5.81
N GLU A 326 -1.48 -21.87 4.73
CA GLU A 326 -2.57 -22.72 4.24
C GLU A 326 -2.97 -23.77 5.28
N THR A 327 -2.03 -24.28 6.08
CA THR A 327 -2.32 -25.20 7.18
C THR A 327 -3.17 -24.53 8.26
N VAL A 328 -2.78 -23.35 8.72
CA VAL A 328 -3.55 -22.58 9.72
C VAL A 328 -4.92 -22.18 9.17
N PHE A 329 -4.97 -21.70 7.94
CA PHE A 329 -6.20 -21.37 7.23
C PHE A 329 -7.19 -22.55 7.20
N ARG A 330 -6.71 -23.76 6.85
CA ARG A 330 -7.53 -24.98 6.81
C ARG A 330 -8.01 -25.40 8.20
N GLN A 331 -7.18 -25.25 9.24
CA GLN A 331 -7.57 -25.53 10.63
C GLN A 331 -8.71 -24.62 11.10
N ILE A 332 -8.60 -23.31 10.85
CA ILE A 332 -9.65 -22.33 11.17
C ILE A 332 -10.92 -22.64 10.40
N THR A 333 -10.80 -22.91 9.10
CA THR A 333 -11.94 -23.20 8.22
C THR A 333 -12.67 -24.49 8.63
N ALA A 334 -11.95 -25.52 9.07
CA ALA A 334 -12.53 -26.77 9.54
C ALA A 334 -13.41 -26.61 10.79
N ARG A 335 -13.23 -25.54 11.57
CA ARG A 335 -14.10 -25.22 12.71
C ARG A 335 -15.49 -24.74 12.29
N TYR A 336 -15.66 -24.25 11.05
CA TYR A 336 -16.90 -23.69 10.51
C TYR A 336 -17.36 -24.40 9.23
N PRO A 337 -17.61 -25.73 9.27
CA PRO A 337 -17.86 -26.54 8.08
C PRO A 337 -19.13 -26.14 7.32
N GLN A 338 -20.10 -25.51 7.98
CA GLN A 338 -21.35 -25.10 7.35
C GLN A 338 -21.27 -23.80 6.53
N GLY A 339 -20.22 -23.00 6.71
CA GLY A 339 -19.98 -21.78 5.91
C GLY A 339 -18.82 -21.92 4.91
N ALA A 340 -17.91 -22.88 5.11
CA ALA A 340 -16.65 -23.04 4.38
C ALA A 340 -16.77 -23.37 2.88
N THR A 341 -17.97 -23.45 2.32
CA THR A 341 -18.23 -23.87 0.94
C THR A 341 -18.17 -22.70 -0.06
N ALA A 342 -17.22 -21.78 0.08
CA ALA A 342 -16.83 -20.98 -1.07
C ALA A 342 -16.12 -21.93 -2.03
N ALA A 343 -16.82 -22.37 -3.08
CA ALA A 343 -16.21 -23.19 -4.13
C ALA A 343 -14.95 -22.48 -4.64
N ALA A 344 -13.89 -23.24 -4.90
CA ALA A 344 -12.66 -22.69 -5.48
C ALA A 344 -13.04 -21.84 -6.70
N PRO A 345 -12.43 -20.65 -6.86
CA PRO A 345 -12.79 -19.74 -7.93
C PRO A 345 -12.66 -20.43 -9.28
N ALA A 346 -13.65 -20.24 -10.15
CA ALA A 346 -13.59 -20.77 -11.51
C ALA A 346 -12.42 -20.10 -12.25
N THR A 347 -11.50 -20.92 -12.76
CA THR A 347 -10.28 -20.44 -13.41
C THR A 347 -10.14 -20.95 -14.84
N VAL A 348 -9.35 -20.23 -15.64
CA VAL A 348 -8.94 -20.60 -17.00
C VAL A 348 -7.42 -20.57 -17.11
N HIS A 349 -6.85 -21.43 -17.96
CA HIS A 349 -5.40 -21.49 -18.18
C HIS A 349 -4.94 -20.82 -19.48
N ASN A 350 -5.87 -20.49 -20.38
CA ASN A 350 -5.53 -19.80 -21.62
C ASN A 350 -5.17 -18.33 -21.30
N PRO A 351 -3.95 -17.85 -21.62
CA PRO A 351 -3.55 -16.47 -21.38
C PRO A 351 -4.21 -15.45 -22.30
N ASP A 352 -4.87 -15.85 -23.39
CA ASP A 352 -5.36 -14.91 -24.43
C ASP A 352 -4.25 -13.97 -24.95
N LEU A 353 -3.03 -14.51 -25.04
CA LEU A 353 -1.83 -13.72 -25.33
C LEU A 353 -1.89 -13.12 -26.74
N HIS A 354 -1.73 -11.81 -26.82
CA HIS A 354 -1.68 -11.04 -28.06
C HIS A 354 -0.75 -9.82 -27.91
N LEU A 355 -0.46 -9.17 -29.03
CA LEU A 355 0.30 -7.92 -29.03
C LEU A 355 -0.60 -6.75 -29.40
N ILE A 356 -0.29 -5.57 -28.87
CA ILE A 356 -0.87 -4.29 -29.31
C ILE A 356 0.26 -3.40 -29.80
N THR A 357 0.19 -2.90 -31.03
CA THR A 357 1.19 -1.97 -31.58
C THR A 357 1.05 -0.58 -30.95
N ASN A 358 2.04 0.28 -31.14
CA ASN A 358 1.96 1.69 -30.73
C ASN A 358 0.80 2.47 -31.40
N THR A 359 0.26 1.96 -32.52
CA THR A 359 -0.91 2.52 -33.21
C THR A 359 -2.25 1.95 -32.70
N GLY A 360 -2.21 1.06 -31.71
CA GLY A 360 -3.39 0.40 -31.14
C GLY A 360 -3.88 -0.84 -31.90
N ALA A 361 -3.18 -1.29 -32.94
CA ALA A 361 -3.57 -2.48 -33.70
C ALA A 361 -3.26 -3.77 -32.92
N THR A 362 -4.24 -4.66 -32.83
CA THR A 362 -4.08 -5.98 -32.20
C THR A 362 -3.47 -6.99 -33.17
N ILE A 363 -2.43 -7.68 -32.73
CA ILE A 363 -1.77 -8.77 -33.47
C ILE A 363 -1.95 -10.06 -32.66
N TRP A 364 -2.69 -11.00 -33.25
CA TRP A 364 -2.88 -12.35 -32.70
C TRP A 364 -1.71 -13.26 -33.07
N PRO A 365 -1.40 -14.28 -32.25
CA PRO A 365 -0.34 -15.23 -32.56
C PRO A 365 -0.71 -16.01 -33.83
N ALA A 366 0.21 -16.03 -34.80
CA ALA A 366 0.07 -16.82 -36.02
C ALA A 366 0.12 -18.33 -35.72
N ASN A 367 0.88 -18.72 -34.70
CA ASN A 367 0.85 -20.06 -34.12
C ASN A 367 1.43 -20.06 -32.69
N CYS A 368 1.16 -21.13 -31.96
CA CYS A 368 1.80 -21.45 -30.69
C CYS A 368 2.23 -22.92 -30.70
N LYS A 369 3.52 -23.19 -30.43
CA LYS A 369 4.07 -24.55 -30.26
C LYS A 369 5.08 -24.54 -29.13
N ASN A 370 5.01 -25.54 -28.24
CA ASN A 370 5.91 -25.68 -27.08
C ASN A 370 6.04 -24.38 -26.24
N ASN A 371 4.91 -23.71 -26.00
CA ASN A 371 4.81 -22.41 -25.31
C ASN A 371 5.57 -21.25 -25.99
N THR A 372 5.98 -21.41 -27.25
CA THR A 372 6.50 -20.33 -28.08
C THR A 372 5.39 -19.78 -28.96
N TYR A 373 5.01 -18.52 -28.70
CA TYR A 373 4.01 -17.78 -29.45
C TYR A 373 4.72 -16.96 -30.54
N ASN A 374 4.29 -17.14 -31.79
CA ASN A 374 4.87 -16.47 -32.94
C ASN A 374 3.91 -15.44 -33.51
N PHE A 375 4.37 -14.20 -33.64
CA PHE A 375 3.60 -13.05 -34.12
C PHE A 375 4.23 -12.48 -35.38
N ILE A 376 3.42 -12.07 -36.35
CA ILE A 376 3.90 -11.38 -37.55
C ILE A 376 3.72 -9.89 -37.33
N LEU A 377 4.83 -9.16 -37.28
CA LEU A 377 4.85 -7.72 -37.07
C LEU A 377 4.84 -6.97 -38.41
N PRO A 378 4.02 -5.92 -38.55
CA PRO A 378 4.12 -4.98 -39.66
C PRO A 378 5.50 -4.33 -39.75
N ALA A 379 5.89 -3.92 -40.96
CA ALA A 379 7.13 -3.19 -41.17
C ALA A 379 7.17 -1.91 -40.32
N ASN A 380 8.36 -1.53 -39.86
CA ASN A 380 8.62 -0.33 -39.05
C ASN A 380 7.89 -0.31 -37.68
N THR A 381 7.53 -1.47 -37.13
CA THR A 381 7.00 -1.56 -35.75
C THR A 381 8.09 -1.14 -34.75
N GLN A 382 7.88 -0.04 -34.02
CA GLN A 382 8.85 0.53 -33.06
C GLN A 382 8.68 0.00 -31.63
N GLY A 383 7.66 -0.80 -31.39
CA GLY A 383 7.33 -1.31 -30.08
C GLY A 383 5.97 -1.98 -30.11
N VAL A 384 5.80 -2.91 -29.18
CA VAL A 384 4.54 -3.59 -28.95
C VAL A 384 4.27 -3.67 -27.45
N ARG A 385 3.01 -3.82 -27.08
CA ARG A 385 2.61 -4.23 -25.73
C ARG A 385 2.27 -5.70 -25.75
N VAL A 386 2.87 -6.48 -24.85
CA VAL A 386 2.54 -7.88 -24.60
C VAL A 386 1.34 -7.92 -23.68
N VAL A 387 0.19 -8.34 -24.21
CA VAL A 387 -1.10 -8.31 -23.50
C VAL A 387 -1.63 -9.71 -23.30
N SER A 388 -2.05 -10.00 -22.08
CA SER A 388 -2.63 -11.30 -21.70
C SER A 388 -3.64 -11.09 -20.57
N ARG A 389 -4.46 -12.11 -20.31
CA ARG A 389 -5.15 -12.24 -19.03
C ARG A 389 -4.13 -12.14 -17.90
N ALA A 390 -4.51 -11.50 -16.81
CA ALA A 390 -3.73 -11.44 -15.60
C ALA A 390 -4.66 -11.54 -14.39
N SER A 391 -4.21 -12.23 -13.36
CA SER A 391 -4.91 -12.34 -12.08
C SER A 391 -3.88 -12.39 -10.96
N ARG A 392 -4.31 -12.12 -9.72
CA ARG A 392 -3.43 -12.21 -8.56
C ARG A 392 -3.38 -13.65 -8.06
N PRO A 393 -2.19 -14.22 -7.76
CA PRO A 393 -2.08 -15.53 -7.13
C PRO A 393 -2.95 -15.68 -5.86
N ALA A 394 -3.02 -14.64 -5.04
CA ALA A 394 -3.90 -14.56 -3.86
C ALA A 394 -5.40 -14.76 -4.19
N ASP A 395 -5.86 -14.41 -5.40
CA ASP A 395 -7.26 -14.58 -5.79
C ASP A 395 -7.54 -15.93 -6.45
N VAL A 396 -6.58 -16.48 -7.21
CA VAL A 396 -6.79 -17.71 -7.99
C VAL A 396 -6.44 -18.98 -7.23
N ILE A 397 -5.47 -18.91 -6.32
CA ILE A 397 -5.07 -20.04 -5.45
C ILE A 397 -5.82 -19.96 -4.13
N GLY A 398 -5.81 -18.78 -3.51
CA GLY A 398 -6.48 -18.52 -2.23
C GLY A 398 -5.74 -17.48 -1.38
N PRO A 399 -6.41 -16.96 -0.34
CA PRO A 399 -5.94 -15.85 0.49
C PRO A 399 -4.64 -16.18 1.24
N PHE A 400 -4.37 -17.45 1.51
CA PHE A 400 -3.14 -17.94 2.13
C PHE A 400 -1.88 -17.83 1.23
N VAL A 401 -1.98 -17.16 0.08
CA VAL A 401 -0.86 -16.80 -0.81
C VAL A 401 -0.62 -15.29 -0.72
N ASP A 402 0.61 -14.89 -0.41
CA ASP A 402 0.98 -13.48 -0.23
C ASP A 402 1.15 -12.71 -1.56
N ASP A 403 1.46 -13.40 -2.66
CA ASP A 403 1.67 -12.73 -3.94
C ASP A 403 0.38 -12.11 -4.48
N ARG A 404 0.28 -10.79 -4.32
CA ARG A 404 -0.84 -9.92 -4.75
C ARG A 404 -0.58 -9.23 -6.08
N ARG A 405 0.52 -9.54 -6.79
CA ARG A 405 0.81 -8.96 -8.10
C ARG A 405 -0.18 -9.50 -9.13
N ASN A 406 -0.63 -8.66 -10.05
CA ASN A 406 -1.42 -9.12 -11.20
C ASN A 406 -0.48 -9.80 -12.20
N LEU A 407 -0.40 -11.13 -12.21
CA LEU A 407 0.54 -11.85 -13.07
C LEU A 407 -0.13 -12.28 -14.38
N GLY A 408 0.45 -11.83 -15.50
CA GLY A 408 0.03 -12.21 -16.84
C GLY A 408 0.72 -13.50 -17.30
N VAL A 409 1.73 -13.36 -18.15
CA VAL A 409 2.65 -14.45 -18.56
C VAL A 409 4.09 -14.17 -18.10
N ALA A 410 4.82 -15.23 -17.74
CA ALA A 410 6.28 -15.20 -17.54
C ALA A 410 6.97 -15.48 -18.88
N VAL A 411 7.68 -14.48 -19.40
CA VAL A 411 8.38 -14.58 -20.68
C VAL A 411 9.86 -14.82 -20.43
N ALA A 412 10.39 -15.91 -20.97
CA ALA A 412 11.80 -16.26 -20.87
C ALA A 412 12.60 -15.66 -22.03
N GLU A 413 12.37 -16.17 -23.24
CA GLU A 413 13.10 -15.76 -24.43
C GLU A 413 12.21 -14.93 -25.35
N ILE A 414 12.75 -13.84 -25.87
CA ILE A 414 12.14 -13.04 -26.93
C ILE A 414 13.12 -12.98 -28.09
N THR A 415 12.66 -13.43 -29.25
CA THR A 415 13.47 -13.42 -30.48
C THR A 415 12.72 -12.68 -31.57
N LEU A 416 13.42 -11.77 -32.24
CA LEU A 416 12.95 -11.13 -33.45
C LEU A 416 13.69 -11.74 -34.66
N LEU A 417 12.92 -12.30 -35.60
CA LEU A 417 13.41 -12.84 -36.85
C LEU A 417 13.00 -11.93 -38.01
N SER A 418 13.98 -11.48 -38.77
CA SER A 418 13.81 -10.78 -40.05
C SER A 418 14.31 -11.66 -41.20
N ALA A 419 14.12 -11.23 -42.45
CA ALA A 419 14.58 -11.97 -43.62
C ALA A 419 16.10 -12.25 -43.62
N THR A 420 16.90 -11.44 -42.94
CA THR A 420 18.37 -11.49 -42.99
C THR A 420 19.02 -11.78 -41.64
N LYS A 421 18.29 -11.67 -40.51
CA LYS A 421 18.88 -11.72 -39.17
C LYS A 421 17.90 -12.24 -38.12
N GLN A 422 18.42 -13.05 -37.19
CA GLN A 422 17.79 -13.40 -35.92
C GLN A 422 18.44 -12.58 -34.80
N GLN A 423 17.64 -11.96 -33.94
CA GLN A 423 18.13 -11.13 -32.83
C GLN A 423 17.34 -11.41 -31.55
N ALA A 424 18.04 -11.62 -30.45
CA ALA A 424 17.44 -11.68 -29.12
C ALA A 424 17.04 -10.27 -28.65
N VAL A 425 15.86 -10.16 -28.04
CA VAL A 425 15.40 -8.95 -27.34
C VAL A 425 15.42 -9.27 -25.85
N THR A 426 16.27 -8.57 -25.10
CA THR A 426 16.52 -8.85 -23.68
C THR A 426 16.10 -7.71 -22.75
N ALA A 427 15.31 -6.76 -23.27
CA ALA A 427 14.85 -5.58 -22.51
C ALA A 427 14.11 -5.97 -21.22
N HIS A 428 13.29 -7.04 -21.26
CA HIS A 428 12.58 -7.56 -20.09
C HIS A 428 13.48 -8.21 -19.04
N LEU A 429 14.72 -8.56 -19.39
CA LEU A 429 15.70 -9.17 -18.48
C LEU A 429 16.70 -8.14 -17.91
N GLN A 430 16.74 -6.91 -18.44
CA GLN A 430 17.65 -5.88 -17.93
C GLN A 430 17.25 -5.44 -16.50
N PRO A 431 18.18 -4.88 -15.70
CA PRO A 431 17.85 -4.35 -14.37
C PRO A 431 16.76 -3.28 -14.43
N GLU A 432 16.90 -2.33 -15.36
CA GLU A 432 15.86 -1.36 -15.70
C GLU A 432 14.91 -1.98 -16.73
N LYS A 433 13.75 -2.45 -16.26
CA LYS A 433 12.75 -3.12 -17.09
C LYS A 433 11.76 -2.10 -17.67
N PRO A 434 11.25 -2.32 -18.89
CA PRO A 434 10.15 -1.52 -19.43
C PRO A 434 8.90 -1.60 -18.54
N LYS A 435 7.98 -0.65 -18.73
CA LYS A 435 6.74 -0.59 -17.95
C LYS A 435 5.90 -1.87 -18.11
N GLY A 436 5.41 -2.39 -16.99
CA GLY A 436 4.52 -3.56 -16.96
C GLY A 436 5.24 -4.90 -16.85
N TRP A 437 6.55 -4.91 -16.64
CA TRP A 437 7.32 -6.10 -16.26
C TRP A 437 7.66 -6.08 -14.77
N TYR A 438 7.51 -7.21 -14.10
CA TYR A 438 7.94 -7.39 -12.72
C TYR A 438 9.37 -7.91 -12.64
N ALA A 439 10.09 -7.48 -11.61
CA ALA A 439 11.30 -8.16 -11.16
C ALA A 439 10.93 -9.56 -10.62
N THR A 440 11.83 -10.52 -10.84
CA THR A 440 11.68 -11.89 -10.36
C THR A 440 13.05 -12.39 -9.92
N ASP A 441 13.07 -13.37 -9.01
CA ASP A 441 14.32 -14.04 -8.61
C ASP A 441 14.88 -14.93 -9.73
N TRP A 442 14.11 -15.14 -10.79
CA TRP A 442 14.57 -15.85 -11.98
C TRP A 442 15.38 -14.89 -12.85
N THR A 443 16.58 -15.33 -13.21
CA THR A 443 17.49 -14.57 -14.07
C THR A 443 17.14 -14.69 -15.55
N ASP A 444 16.37 -15.71 -15.91
CA ASP A 444 16.06 -16.10 -17.28
C ASP A 444 14.63 -15.74 -17.71
N CYS A 445 13.80 -15.13 -16.85
CA CYS A 445 12.46 -14.70 -17.21
C CYS A 445 11.97 -13.48 -16.42
N ALA A 446 10.94 -12.82 -16.95
CA ALA A 446 10.18 -11.81 -16.22
C ALA A 446 8.67 -12.02 -16.39
N TRP A 447 7.91 -11.78 -15.31
CA TRP A 447 6.45 -11.75 -15.37
C TRP A 447 5.96 -10.42 -15.94
N THR A 448 5.01 -10.49 -16.86
CA THR A 448 4.20 -9.34 -17.26
C THR A 448 3.10 -9.07 -16.22
N ASN A 449 2.62 -7.83 -16.15
CA ASN A 449 1.47 -7.45 -15.33
C ASN A 449 0.12 -7.62 -16.06
N GLY A 450 0.10 -8.38 -17.15
CA GLY A 450 -1.01 -8.46 -18.10
C GLY A 450 -0.93 -7.46 -19.26
N ASN A 451 -0.10 -6.40 -19.16
CA ASN A 451 0.06 -5.40 -20.21
C ASN A 451 1.45 -4.73 -20.19
N ALA A 452 2.45 -5.42 -20.74
CA ALA A 452 3.85 -5.03 -20.62
C ALA A 452 4.42 -4.42 -21.91
N GLU A 453 5.20 -3.35 -21.80
CA GLU A 453 5.86 -2.70 -22.93
C GLU A 453 7.07 -3.49 -23.41
N LEU A 454 7.20 -3.67 -24.71
CA LEU A 454 8.35 -4.29 -25.34
C LEU A 454 8.88 -3.35 -26.43
N PRO A 455 9.89 -2.52 -26.11
CA PRO A 455 10.50 -1.64 -27.10
C PRO A 455 11.23 -2.47 -28.16
N LEU A 456 11.06 -2.09 -29.43
CA LEU A 456 11.75 -2.66 -30.58
C LEU A 456 12.52 -1.51 -31.26
N THR A 457 13.82 -1.64 -31.49
CA THR A 457 14.58 -0.54 -32.11
C THR A 457 14.25 -0.45 -33.60
N THR A 458 14.23 0.77 -34.16
CA THR A 458 13.92 1.00 -35.58
C THR A 458 14.89 0.30 -36.54
N GLN A 459 16.14 0.08 -36.12
CA GLN A 459 17.10 -0.75 -36.86
C GLN A 459 16.68 -2.23 -36.98
N GLN A 460 15.87 -2.73 -36.05
CA GLN A 460 15.42 -4.12 -36.01
C GLN A 460 14.24 -4.41 -36.95
N THR A 461 13.47 -3.40 -37.34
CA THR A 461 12.20 -3.56 -38.09
C THR A 461 12.12 -2.76 -39.39
N GLN A 462 13.24 -2.20 -39.87
CA GLN A 462 13.27 -1.28 -41.01
C GLN A 462 12.87 -1.98 -42.33
N GLY A 463 11.72 -1.59 -42.88
CA GLY A 463 11.29 -1.94 -44.24
C GLY A 463 10.89 -3.39 -44.51
N ALA A 464 10.86 -4.27 -43.50
CA ALA A 464 10.54 -5.69 -43.66
C ALA A 464 9.51 -6.18 -42.62
N ILE A 465 8.70 -7.16 -43.02
CA ILE A 465 7.88 -7.94 -42.09
C ILE A 465 8.82 -8.78 -41.22
N CYS A 466 8.60 -8.76 -39.90
CA CYS A 466 9.39 -9.53 -38.95
C CYS A 466 8.49 -10.50 -38.18
N MET A 467 9.04 -11.65 -37.79
CA MET A 467 8.39 -12.55 -36.84
C MET A 467 8.95 -12.31 -35.44
N LEU A 468 8.08 -12.02 -34.48
CA LEU A 468 8.43 -11.96 -33.06
C LEU A 468 8.00 -13.26 -32.39
N SER A 469 8.95 -13.94 -31.75
CA SER A 469 8.74 -15.18 -31.00
C SER A 469 8.87 -14.90 -29.51
N LEU A 470 7.84 -15.24 -28.73
CA LEU A 470 7.82 -15.15 -27.28
C LEU A 470 7.73 -16.55 -26.66
N LYS A 471 8.76 -16.98 -25.93
CA LYS A 471 8.75 -18.24 -25.19
C LYS A 471 8.23 -18.00 -23.78
N VAL A 472 7.04 -18.52 -23.50
CA VAL A 472 6.38 -18.42 -22.20
C VAL A 472 6.84 -19.58 -21.32
N ARG A 473 7.38 -19.27 -20.14
CA ARG A 473 7.82 -20.25 -19.15
C ARG A 473 6.69 -20.68 -18.23
N ALA A 474 5.86 -19.74 -17.80
CA ALA A 474 4.71 -19.99 -16.95
C ALA A 474 3.58 -19.01 -17.28
N ALA A 475 2.34 -19.43 -17.05
CA ALA A 475 1.13 -18.65 -17.29
C ALA A 475 -0.01 -19.17 -16.41
N GLY A 476 -0.87 -18.27 -15.94
CA GLY A 476 -2.08 -18.57 -15.20
C GLY A 476 -1.86 -19.34 -13.89
N PRO A 477 -2.94 -19.87 -13.28
CA PRO A 477 -4.34 -19.74 -13.71
C PRO A 477 -4.88 -18.29 -13.63
N TYR A 478 -5.97 -18.01 -14.34
CA TYR A 478 -6.66 -16.70 -14.36
C TYR A 478 -8.11 -16.84 -13.95
N LEU A 479 -8.70 -15.83 -13.31
CA LEU A 479 -10.13 -15.84 -12.96
C LEU A 479 -11.02 -15.84 -14.21
N LEU A 480 -12.08 -16.65 -14.20
CA LEU A 480 -13.03 -16.72 -15.31
C LEU A 480 -13.80 -15.41 -15.52
N ALA A 481 -14.10 -14.66 -14.45
CA ALA A 481 -14.81 -13.38 -14.55
C ALA A 481 -14.02 -12.34 -15.37
N ASP A 482 -12.71 -12.28 -15.18
CA ASP A 482 -11.81 -11.41 -15.95
C ASP A 482 -11.76 -11.82 -17.44
N ALA A 483 -11.92 -13.13 -17.71
CA ALA A 483 -11.97 -13.65 -19.08
C ALA A 483 -13.22 -13.23 -19.85
N VAL A 484 -14.36 -13.02 -19.18
CA VAL A 484 -15.63 -12.61 -19.81
C VAL A 484 -15.60 -11.12 -20.19
N GLN A 485 -15.05 -10.25 -19.34
CA GLN A 485 -14.90 -8.82 -19.66
C GLN A 485 -14.03 -8.59 -20.91
N HIS A 486 -12.94 -9.35 -21.07
CA HIS A 486 -12.11 -9.32 -22.29
C HIS A 486 -12.82 -9.86 -23.54
N SER A 487 -13.83 -10.72 -23.41
CA SER A 487 -14.59 -11.26 -24.55
C SER A 487 -15.65 -10.28 -25.07
N ALA A 488 -16.29 -9.52 -24.18
CA ALA A 488 -17.27 -8.50 -24.54
C ALA A 488 -16.63 -7.32 -25.30
N ALA A 489 -15.39 -6.96 -24.96
CA ALA A 489 -14.61 -5.96 -25.69
C ALA A 489 -14.19 -6.41 -27.11
N LYS A 490 -14.23 -7.71 -27.43
CA LYS A 490 -13.93 -8.24 -28.78
C LYS A 490 -15.12 -8.20 -29.75
N THR A 491 -16.33 -7.99 -29.24
CA THR A 491 -17.59 -8.03 -30.02
C THR A 491 -18.25 -6.67 -30.19
N ALA A 492 -17.64 -5.60 -29.67
CA ALA A 492 -18.11 -4.22 -29.79
C ALA A 492 -17.39 -3.46 -30.92
#